data_AF-A0A537GEY0-F1
#
_entry.id   AF-A0A537GEY0-F1
#
_cell.length_a   1.000
_cell.length_b   1.000
_cell.length_c   1.000
_cell.angle_alpha   90.00
_cell.angle_beta   90.00
_cell.angle_gamma   90.00
#
_symmetry.space_group_name_H-M   'P 1'
#
loop_
_entity.id
_entity.type
_entity.pdbx_description
1 polymer ?
#
loop_
_entity_poly.entity_id
_entity_poly.type
_entity_poly.pdbx_seq_one_letter_code
_entity_poly.pdbx_strand_id
1 'polypeptide(L)'
;AYGLGEMIVQGAVNPDEFYVHKPMLEQGRPAIVRRALGSKLEKMLFAGSAEAGRSTRVVEVGPEERARFSLTDPEVLELARYALAIERHYGRPMDIEWAKDGADGKLYVLQARPETVKSRKRELEERYALKGSSRVLASGRAIGHKIGSGAVRVVPDASQMAKVKPGDVLVTDMTDPNWEPVMKLAAAIVTNRGGRTCHAAIIARELGIPAVVGCGDATARLKDGQPVTVSCAEGDTGSVFEGLLPFEVSSRERGEMPRIAVKIAMNVGNPDLAFEFAQLPNAGVGLARLEFIINNEIGVHPRACLEYADLPAALKKKLDEKCRGYADPRSFFREKMVEGVATIAAAFWPKPVIVRLSDFKSNEYKKLLGGERYEPDEENPMLGFRGASRYVAPSFRECFELECAALKKVRDELGLTNVELMVPFVRTLGEAKQVMDLLEKNGLKRGTNGLRVVMMCELPSNALLAEEFLELFDGFSIGSNDLTQLTLGLDRDSGLVAESFDERDAAVKAMLAMAIRACRKHGKYVGICGQGPSDHPDLARWLMEQGIDSLSLNPDTVVSTWLSLAEAAPQKKSAAA
;
A
#
# COMPACT_ATOMS: atom_id res chain seq x y z
N ALA A 1 -9.74 -20.58 1.50
CA ALA A 1 -10.60 -20.97 2.65
C ALA A 1 -10.68 -22.49 2.70
N TYR A 2 -11.39 -23.08 3.68
CA TYR A 2 -11.55 -24.53 3.79
C TYR A 2 -12.92 -24.99 3.26
N GLY A 3 -13.03 -26.27 2.90
CA GLY A 3 -14.26 -26.87 2.40
C GLY A 3 -14.49 -26.65 0.91
N LEU A 4 -15.71 -26.97 0.45
CA LEU A 4 -16.11 -26.78 -0.95
C LEU A 4 -16.06 -25.29 -1.34
N GLY A 5 -15.59 -25.03 -2.57
CA GLY A 5 -15.33 -23.67 -3.08
C GLY A 5 -16.57 -22.80 -3.24
N GLU A 6 -17.77 -23.40 -3.24
CA GLU A 6 -19.05 -22.71 -3.38
C GLU A 6 -19.23 -21.56 -2.37
N MET A 7 -18.78 -21.74 -1.11
CA MET A 7 -18.84 -20.70 -0.08
C MET A 7 -17.98 -19.48 -0.41
N ILE A 8 -16.89 -19.65 -1.17
CA ILE A 8 -16.02 -18.55 -1.61
C ILE A 8 -16.66 -17.82 -2.81
N VAL A 9 -17.21 -18.57 -3.76
CA VAL A 9 -17.86 -18.03 -4.95
C VAL A 9 -19.13 -17.25 -4.58
N GLN A 10 -19.94 -17.76 -3.66
CA GLN A 10 -21.09 -17.04 -3.10
C GLN A 10 -20.68 -15.89 -2.18
N GLY A 11 -19.47 -15.97 -1.61
CA GLY A 11 -18.96 -15.02 -0.64
C GLY A 11 -19.50 -15.19 0.78
N ALA A 12 -20.04 -16.35 1.09
CA ALA A 12 -20.46 -16.69 2.45
C ALA A 12 -19.28 -16.74 3.44
N VAL A 13 -18.04 -16.91 2.95
CA VAL A 13 -16.82 -16.92 3.77
C VAL A 13 -15.81 -15.85 3.31
N ASN A 14 -15.07 -15.26 4.25
CA ASN A 14 -13.91 -14.42 3.97
C ASN A 14 -12.64 -15.30 3.84
N PRO A 15 -12.10 -15.50 2.62
CA PRO A 15 -10.99 -16.42 2.37
C PRO A 15 -9.61 -15.79 2.64
N ASP A 16 -8.58 -16.63 2.67
CA ASP A 16 -7.22 -16.11 2.51
C ASP A 16 -7.00 -15.62 1.08
N GLU A 17 -6.07 -14.69 0.93
CA GLU A 17 -5.78 -14.05 -0.34
C GLU A 17 -4.29 -13.96 -0.56
N PHE A 18 -3.89 -14.19 -1.81
CA PHE A 18 -2.51 -14.21 -2.23
C PHE A 18 -2.37 -13.43 -3.52
N TYR A 19 -1.31 -12.63 -3.62
CA TYR A 19 -0.93 -11.97 -4.87
C TYR A 19 0.39 -12.55 -5.36
N VAL A 20 0.42 -12.93 -6.64
CA VAL A 20 1.60 -13.51 -7.28
C VAL A 20 2.04 -12.64 -8.45
N HIS A 21 3.31 -12.24 -8.46
CA HIS A 21 3.88 -11.40 -9.49
C HIS A 21 4.28 -12.25 -10.71
N LYS A 22 3.53 -12.12 -11.81
CA LYS A 22 3.68 -12.94 -13.02
C LYS A 22 5.12 -12.99 -13.57
N PRO A 23 5.84 -11.86 -13.76
CA PRO A 23 7.21 -11.90 -14.29
C PRO A 23 8.18 -12.73 -13.45
N MET A 24 8.09 -12.64 -12.12
CA MET A 24 8.98 -13.41 -11.24
C MET A 24 8.60 -14.90 -11.22
N LEU A 25 7.31 -15.21 -11.31
CA LEU A 25 6.84 -16.58 -11.43
C LEU A 25 7.34 -17.25 -12.72
N GLU A 26 7.33 -16.51 -13.83
CA GLU A 26 7.85 -16.96 -15.13
C GLU A 26 9.37 -17.19 -15.12
N GLN A 27 10.10 -16.43 -14.31
CA GLN A 27 11.53 -16.60 -14.06
C GLN A 27 11.85 -17.72 -13.06
N GLY A 28 10.84 -18.44 -12.55
CA GLY A 28 11.02 -19.51 -11.57
C GLY A 28 11.42 -19.04 -10.17
N ARG A 29 11.31 -17.74 -9.88
CA ARG A 29 11.59 -17.16 -8.56
C ARG A 29 10.37 -17.30 -7.63
N PRO A 30 10.56 -17.25 -6.30
CA PRO A 30 9.44 -17.01 -5.39
C PRO A 30 8.73 -15.71 -5.78
N ALA A 31 7.42 -15.77 -5.97
CA ALA A 31 6.67 -14.70 -6.61
C ALA A 31 5.45 -14.22 -5.82
N ILE A 32 5.22 -14.76 -4.62
CA ILE A 32 4.15 -14.27 -3.74
C ILE A 32 4.60 -12.94 -3.15
N VAL A 33 3.88 -11.86 -3.46
CA VAL A 33 4.21 -10.50 -3.03
C VAL A 33 3.33 -10.02 -1.89
N ARG A 34 2.18 -10.65 -1.64
CA ARG A 34 1.26 -10.27 -0.55
C ARG A 34 0.43 -11.45 -0.08
N ARG A 35 0.17 -11.50 1.23
CA ARG A 35 -0.75 -12.45 1.87
C ARG A 35 -1.71 -11.73 2.80
N ALA A 36 -3.00 -12.05 2.70
CA ALA A 36 -4.00 -11.63 3.68
C ALA A 36 -4.70 -12.86 4.26
N LEU A 37 -4.74 -12.94 5.59
CA LEU A 37 -5.37 -14.04 6.31
C LEU A 37 -6.86 -13.77 6.41
N GLY A 38 -7.69 -14.65 5.83
CA GLY A 38 -9.14 -14.57 5.93
C GLY A 38 -9.64 -15.06 7.29
N SER A 39 -10.81 -14.58 7.73
CA SER A 39 -11.43 -15.03 8.98
C SER A 39 -11.82 -16.51 8.96
N LYS A 40 -12.17 -17.04 7.77
CA LYS A 40 -12.49 -18.46 7.52
C LYS A 40 -13.45 -19.05 8.56
N LEU A 41 -14.52 -18.34 8.92
CA LEU A 41 -15.41 -18.74 10.02
C LEU A 41 -16.12 -20.07 9.78
N GLU A 42 -16.49 -20.34 8.54
CA GLU A 42 -17.31 -21.49 8.13
C GLU A 42 -16.67 -22.23 6.94
N LYS A 43 -16.95 -23.53 6.83
CA LYS A 43 -16.58 -24.38 5.69
C LYS A 43 -17.73 -25.32 5.31
N MET A 44 -17.88 -25.59 4.02
CA MET A 44 -18.87 -26.54 3.51
C MET A 44 -18.23 -27.92 3.30
N LEU A 45 -18.89 -28.97 3.79
CA LEU A 45 -18.47 -30.37 3.70
C LEU A 45 -19.57 -31.22 3.07
N PHE A 46 -19.22 -32.42 2.61
CA PHE A 46 -20.22 -33.43 2.26
C PHE A 46 -21.01 -33.86 3.50
N ALA A 47 -22.31 -34.06 3.32
CA ALA A 47 -23.18 -34.65 4.32
C ALA A 47 -23.15 -36.18 4.22
N GLY A 48 -23.63 -36.87 5.27
CA GLY A 48 -23.75 -38.32 5.26
C GLY A 48 -24.91 -38.87 4.42
N SER A 49 -25.83 -38.01 3.97
CA SER A 49 -26.95 -38.39 3.08
C SER A 49 -26.75 -37.80 1.69
N ALA A 50 -27.03 -38.61 0.65
CA ALA A 50 -26.98 -38.18 -0.75
C ALA A 50 -28.36 -37.70 -1.26
N GLU A 51 -29.21 -37.18 -0.38
CA GLU A 51 -30.51 -36.61 -0.76
C GLU A 51 -30.31 -35.25 -1.44
N ALA A 52 -31.07 -34.98 -2.51
CA ALA A 52 -31.03 -33.70 -3.22
C ALA A 52 -31.30 -32.53 -2.26
N GLY A 53 -30.40 -31.53 -2.26
CA GLY A 53 -30.47 -30.37 -1.36
C GLY A 53 -29.99 -30.62 0.07
N ARG A 54 -29.55 -31.85 0.41
CA ARG A 54 -28.97 -32.22 1.72
C ARG A 54 -27.62 -32.93 1.61
N SER A 55 -27.02 -32.95 0.42
CA SER A 55 -25.73 -33.59 0.15
C SER A 55 -24.53 -32.85 0.72
N THR A 56 -24.71 -31.62 1.19
CA THR A 56 -23.68 -30.79 1.82
C THR A 56 -24.18 -30.22 3.14
N ARG A 57 -23.24 -29.88 4.03
CA ARG A 57 -23.50 -29.18 5.30
C ARG A 57 -22.43 -28.14 5.56
N VAL A 58 -22.85 -27.01 6.13
CA VAL A 58 -21.93 -25.95 6.58
C VAL A 58 -21.60 -26.17 8.06
N VAL A 59 -20.31 -26.07 8.39
CA VAL A 59 -19.81 -26.21 9.76
C VAL A 59 -18.85 -25.09 10.09
N GLU A 60 -18.71 -24.75 11.37
CA GLU A 60 -17.68 -23.82 11.82
C GLU A 60 -16.28 -24.42 11.66
N VAL A 61 -15.32 -23.57 11.32
CA VAL A 61 -13.90 -23.93 11.24
C VAL A 61 -13.30 -23.83 12.65
N GLY A 62 -12.39 -24.74 13.04
CA GLY A 62 -11.74 -24.66 14.35
C GLY A 62 -10.85 -23.40 14.49
N PRO A 63 -10.66 -22.82 15.69
CA PRO A 63 -9.81 -21.63 15.89
C PRO A 63 -8.38 -21.80 15.37
N GLU A 64 -7.79 -23.00 15.48
CA GLU A 64 -6.45 -23.28 14.98
C GLU A 64 -6.36 -23.23 13.45
N GLU A 65 -7.35 -23.79 12.75
CA GLU A 65 -7.43 -23.73 11.28
C GLU A 65 -7.64 -22.29 10.81
N ARG A 66 -8.47 -21.49 11.51
CA ARG A 66 -8.71 -20.07 11.20
C ARG A 66 -7.43 -19.24 11.28
N ALA A 67 -6.55 -19.56 12.23
CA ALA A 67 -5.29 -18.85 12.46
C ALA A 67 -4.17 -19.21 11.46
N ARG A 68 -4.43 -20.11 10.50
CA ARG A 68 -3.46 -20.54 9.48
C ARG A 68 -3.93 -20.19 8.08
N PHE A 69 -2.99 -19.99 7.17
CA PHE A 69 -3.29 -19.93 5.74
C PHE A 69 -3.76 -21.30 5.25
N SER A 70 -4.82 -21.31 4.45
CA SER A 70 -5.46 -22.52 3.89
C SER A 70 -4.65 -23.15 2.75
N LEU A 71 -3.66 -22.44 2.23
CA LEU A 71 -2.68 -22.93 1.25
C LEU A 71 -1.27 -22.62 1.72
N THR A 72 -0.34 -23.48 1.31
CA THR A 72 1.10 -23.29 1.43
C THR A 72 1.64 -22.49 0.24
N ASP A 73 2.81 -21.86 0.41
CA ASP A 73 3.46 -21.11 -0.67
C ASP A 73 3.68 -21.93 -1.97
N PRO A 74 4.15 -23.20 -1.92
CA PRO A 74 4.27 -24.03 -3.13
C PRO A 74 2.94 -24.21 -3.87
N GLU A 75 1.84 -24.43 -3.14
CA GLU A 75 0.51 -24.62 -3.72
C GLU A 75 -0.01 -23.33 -4.38
N VAL A 76 0.20 -22.17 -3.74
CA VAL A 76 -0.14 -20.87 -4.32
C VAL A 76 0.63 -20.63 -5.62
N LEU A 77 1.93 -20.94 -5.63
CA LEU A 77 2.76 -20.79 -6.84
C LEU A 77 2.35 -21.78 -7.94
N GLU A 78 1.95 -23.00 -7.59
CA GLU A 78 1.44 -23.98 -8.54
C GLU A 78 0.11 -23.55 -9.17
N LEU A 79 -0.85 -23.10 -8.36
CA LEU A 79 -2.10 -22.51 -8.85
C LEU A 79 -1.86 -21.32 -9.77
N ALA A 80 -0.90 -20.45 -9.43
CA ALA A 80 -0.56 -19.31 -10.26
C ALA A 80 0.05 -19.74 -11.62
N ARG A 81 0.80 -20.86 -11.67
CA ARG A 81 1.27 -21.44 -12.93
C ARG A 81 0.12 -21.97 -13.78
N TYR A 82 -0.87 -22.64 -13.17
CA TYR A 82 -2.08 -23.05 -13.88
C TYR A 82 -2.83 -21.83 -14.44
N ALA A 83 -3.00 -20.78 -13.65
CA ALA A 83 -3.65 -19.55 -14.08
C ALA A 83 -2.92 -18.88 -15.27
N LEU A 84 -1.59 -18.80 -15.24
CA LEU A 84 -0.81 -18.27 -16.37
C LEU A 84 -0.92 -19.13 -17.63
N ALA A 85 -0.89 -20.46 -17.49
CA ALA A 85 -1.04 -21.36 -18.63
C ALA A 85 -2.42 -21.19 -19.29
N ILE A 86 -3.48 -21.09 -18.49
CA ILE A 86 -4.85 -20.87 -18.94
C ILE A 86 -4.98 -19.48 -19.61
N GLU A 87 -4.52 -18.41 -18.96
CA GLU A 87 -4.55 -17.06 -19.52
C GLU A 87 -3.83 -16.98 -20.89
N ARG A 88 -2.65 -17.60 -21.02
CA ARG A 88 -1.91 -17.67 -22.28
C ARG A 88 -2.66 -18.45 -23.35
N HIS A 89 -3.31 -19.55 -22.98
CA HIS A 89 -4.11 -20.35 -23.92
C HIS A 89 -5.29 -19.56 -24.49
N TYR A 90 -6.01 -18.80 -23.64
CA TYR A 90 -7.17 -18.01 -24.06
C TYR A 90 -6.83 -16.60 -24.59
N GLY A 91 -5.60 -16.14 -24.39
CA GLY A 91 -5.10 -14.84 -24.84
C GLY A 91 -5.80 -13.63 -24.19
N ARG A 92 -6.39 -13.81 -22.99
CA ARG A 92 -7.16 -12.77 -22.28
C ARG A 92 -7.20 -13.07 -20.78
N PRO A 93 -7.49 -12.07 -19.92
CA PRO A 93 -7.68 -12.30 -18.48
C PRO A 93 -8.78 -13.33 -18.19
N MET A 94 -8.54 -14.20 -17.20
CA MET A 94 -9.41 -15.34 -16.87
C MET A 94 -9.80 -15.33 -15.39
N ASP A 95 -11.05 -15.71 -15.12
CA ASP A 95 -11.60 -16.09 -13.82
C ASP A 95 -11.61 -17.63 -13.73
N ILE A 96 -11.02 -18.19 -12.68
CA ILE A 96 -10.70 -19.62 -12.57
C ILE A 96 -11.12 -20.14 -11.21
N GLU A 97 -11.93 -21.20 -11.21
CA GLU A 97 -12.27 -21.96 -10.02
C GLU A 97 -11.39 -23.21 -9.93
N TRP A 98 -10.96 -23.55 -8.71
CA TRP A 98 -10.05 -24.66 -8.44
C TRP A 98 -10.40 -25.31 -7.11
N ALA A 99 -9.89 -26.52 -6.90
CA ALA A 99 -9.98 -27.23 -5.62
C ALA A 99 -8.68 -27.97 -5.30
N LYS A 100 -8.40 -28.11 -4.01
CA LYS A 100 -7.42 -29.06 -3.49
C LYS A 100 -8.17 -30.27 -2.96
N ASP A 101 -7.91 -31.45 -3.51
CA ASP A 101 -8.53 -32.68 -3.01
C ASP A 101 -7.87 -33.08 -1.67
N GLY A 102 -8.70 -33.32 -0.65
CA GLY A 102 -8.24 -33.72 0.67
C GLY A 102 -7.73 -35.17 0.75
N ALA A 103 -8.06 -36.01 -0.22
CA ALA A 103 -7.65 -37.42 -0.27
C ALA A 103 -6.27 -37.61 -0.87
N ASP A 104 -5.99 -36.98 -2.02
CA ASP A 104 -4.70 -37.10 -2.72
C ASP A 104 -3.79 -35.87 -2.58
N GLY A 105 -4.29 -34.76 -2.05
CA GLY A 105 -3.56 -33.52 -1.84
C GLY A 105 -3.31 -32.68 -3.09
N LYS A 106 -3.80 -33.09 -4.26
CA LYS A 106 -3.54 -32.43 -5.55
C LYS A 106 -4.49 -31.27 -5.83
N LEU A 107 -4.03 -30.37 -6.69
CA LEU A 107 -4.78 -29.21 -7.15
C LEU A 107 -5.44 -29.49 -8.51
N TYR A 108 -6.72 -29.16 -8.61
CA TYR A 108 -7.56 -29.36 -9.79
C TYR A 108 -8.21 -28.05 -10.21
N VAL A 109 -8.27 -27.79 -11.52
CA VAL A 109 -9.06 -26.70 -12.10
C VAL A 109 -10.47 -27.21 -12.37
N LEU A 110 -11.48 -26.50 -11.86
CA LEU A 110 -12.89 -26.87 -11.97
C LEU A 110 -13.59 -26.12 -13.10
N GLN A 111 -13.30 -24.82 -13.24
CA GLN A 111 -13.90 -23.95 -14.24
C GLN A 111 -12.89 -22.86 -14.65
N ALA A 112 -12.93 -22.43 -15.91
CA ALA A 112 -12.22 -21.25 -16.39
C ALA A 112 -13.10 -20.47 -17.37
N ARG A 113 -13.25 -19.17 -17.16
CA ARG A 113 -14.03 -18.27 -18.03
C ARG A 113 -13.36 -16.90 -18.16
N PRO A 114 -13.61 -16.12 -19.24
CA PRO A 114 -13.05 -14.78 -19.36
C PRO A 114 -13.48 -13.85 -18.21
N GLU A 115 -12.58 -12.97 -17.78
CA GLU A 115 -12.90 -11.93 -16.80
C GLU A 115 -13.78 -10.83 -17.44
N THR A 116 -14.89 -10.47 -16.81
CA THR A 116 -15.96 -9.67 -17.43
C THR A 116 -15.92 -8.18 -17.09
N VAL A 117 -15.23 -7.74 -16.03
CA VAL A 117 -15.33 -6.37 -15.50
C VAL A 117 -14.37 -5.41 -16.20
N LYS A 118 -13.10 -5.78 -16.43
CA LYS A 118 -12.13 -4.87 -17.07
C LYS A 118 -12.27 -4.77 -18.59
N SER A 119 -12.97 -5.71 -19.22
CA SER A 119 -13.16 -5.74 -20.68
C SER A 119 -14.07 -4.61 -21.22
N ARG A 120 -14.82 -3.92 -20.34
CA ARG A 120 -15.81 -2.90 -20.73
C ARG A 120 -15.42 -1.44 -20.42
N LYS A 121 -14.32 -1.18 -19.71
CA LYS A 121 -13.88 0.19 -19.37
C LYS A 121 -12.85 0.72 -20.37
N ARG A 122 -13.34 1.42 -21.40
CA ARG A 122 -12.57 2.42 -22.16
C ARG A 122 -13.40 3.69 -22.18
N GLU A 123 -12.96 4.71 -21.41
CA GLU A 123 -12.79 6.12 -21.87
C GLU A 123 -12.80 7.16 -20.73
N LEU A 124 -13.45 6.93 -19.58
CA LEU A 124 -13.37 7.85 -18.43
C LEU A 124 -13.00 7.15 -17.11
N GLU A 125 -11.99 7.68 -16.43
CA GLU A 125 -11.60 7.26 -15.08
C GLU A 125 -12.06 8.32 -14.07
N GLU A 126 -12.97 7.94 -13.18
CA GLU A 126 -13.48 8.79 -12.09
C GLU A 126 -12.70 8.50 -10.81
N ARG A 127 -12.09 9.53 -10.23
CA ARG A 127 -11.40 9.47 -8.94
C ARG A 127 -12.26 10.14 -7.88
N TYR A 128 -12.47 9.42 -6.78
CA TYR A 128 -13.21 9.90 -5.61
C TYR A 128 -12.22 10.22 -4.49
N ALA A 129 -12.37 11.34 -3.82
CA ALA A 129 -11.53 11.74 -2.68
C ALA A 129 -12.40 12.25 -1.53
N LEU A 130 -12.30 11.60 -0.37
CA LEU A 130 -13.03 12.00 0.83
C LEU A 130 -12.43 13.29 1.42
N LYS A 131 -13.27 14.28 1.74
CA LYS A 131 -12.86 15.56 2.33
C LYS A 131 -13.26 15.60 3.79
N GLY A 132 -12.46 14.96 4.64
CA GLY A 132 -12.67 14.93 6.08
C GLY A 132 -12.59 13.52 6.65
N SER A 133 -12.61 13.43 7.97
CA SER A 133 -12.65 12.15 8.67
C SER A 133 -13.73 12.19 9.74
N SER A 134 -14.30 11.02 10.02
CA SER A 134 -15.26 10.82 11.10
C SER A 134 -14.99 9.46 11.74
N ARG A 135 -15.74 9.13 12.78
CA ARG A 135 -15.66 7.82 13.43
C ARG A 135 -16.01 6.72 12.42
N VAL A 136 -15.12 5.74 12.28
CA VAL A 136 -15.40 4.51 11.51
C VAL A 136 -16.34 3.62 12.32
N LEU A 137 -17.50 3.33 11.75
CA LEU A 137 -18.55 2.50 12.35
C LEU A 137 -18.33 1.03 12.01
N ALA A 138 -18.01 0.74 10.76
CA ALA A 138 -17.67 -0.57 10.25
C ALA A 138 -16.56 -0.46 9.21
N SER A 139 -15.75 -1.50 9.08
CA SER A 139 -14.76 -1.62 8.02
C SER A 139 -14.78 -3.04 7.48
N GLY A 140 -14.44 -3.17 6.22
CA GLY A 140 -14.40 -4.44 5.51
C GLY A 140 -13.57 -4.28 4.25
N ARG A 141 -13.81 -5.15 3.27
CA ARG A 141 -13.09 -5.13 2.01
C ARG A 141 -13.73 -4.17 1.02
N ALA A 142 -12.95 -3.23 0.49
CA ALA A 142 -13.40 -2.30 -0.52
C ALA A 142 -13.60 -3.00 -1.88
N ILE A 143 -14.73 -2.69 -2.51
CA ILE A 143 -15.08 -3.10 -3.86
C ILE A 143 -15.28 -1.85 -4.71
N GLY A 144 -14.39 -1.66 -5.68
CA GLY A 144 -14.33 -0.41 -6.46
C GLY A 144 -13.52 0.66 -5.73
N HIS A 145 -13.60 1.90 -6.23
CA HIS A 145 -12.82 3.07 -5.76
C HIS A 145 -13.72 4.28 -5.50
N LYS A 146 -15.04 4.07 -5.43
CA LYS A 146 -16.02 5.15 -5.31
C LYS A 146 -16.34 5.45 -3.85
N ILE A 147 -16.98 6.58 -3.64
CA ILE A 147 -17.57 6.96 -2.36
C ILE A 147 -19.07 7.13 -2.59
N GLY A 148 -19.86 6.56 -1.68
CA GLY A 148 -21.32 6.70 -1.66
C GLY A 148 -21.76 7.13 -0.27
N SER A 149 -22.76 8.00 -0.19
CA SER A 149 -23.31 8.47 1.09
C SER A 149 -24.83 8.47 1.06
N GLY A 150 -25.43 8.20 2.22
CA GLY A 150 -26.87 8.03 2.31
C GLY A 150 -27.33 7.57 3.69
N ALA A 151 -28.64 7.41 3.85
CA ALA A 151 -29.21 6.82 5.05
C ALA A 151 -29.04 5.30 5.00
N VAL A 152 -28.59 4.71 6.11
CA VAL A 152 -28.50 3.26 6.27
C VAL A 152 -29.90 2.64 6.16
N ARG A 153 -29.99 1.58 5.36
CA ARG A 153 -31.14 0.66 5.37
C ARG A 153 -30.67 -0.73 5.73
N VAL A 154 -30.99 -1.16 6.96
CA VAL A 154 -30.67 -2.52 7.40
C VAL A 154 -31.77 -3.45 6.90
N VAL A 155 -31.43 -4.26 5.90
CA VAL A 155 -32.35 -5.18 5.23
C VAL A 155 -31.86 -6.60 5.49
N PRO A 156 -32.43 -7.34 6.45
CA PRO A 156 -31.93 -8.66 6.81
C PRO A 156 -32.25 -9.73 5.75
N ASP A 157 -33.31 -9.54 4.97
CA ASP A 157 -33.78 -10.51 3.98
C ASP A 157 -34.49 -9.86 2.78
N ALA A 158 -34.60 -10.62 1.69
CA ALA A 158 -35.12 -10.18 0.41
C ALA A 158 -36.56 -9.64 0.45
N SER A 159 -37.39 -10.04 1.42
CA SER A 159 -38.78 -9.57 1.51
C SER A 159 -38.90 -8.09 1.91
N GLN A 160 -37.84 -7.53 2.50
CA GLN A 160 -37.81 -6.16 3.00
C GLN A 160 -37.14 -5.17 2.04
N MET A 161 -36.85 -5.62 0.82
CA MET A 161 -36.22 -4.83 -0.25
C MET A 161 -36.94 -3.52 -0.57
N ALA A 162 -38.27 -3.48 -0.43
CA ALA A 162 -39.08 -2.28 -0.66
C ALA A 162 -38.75 -1.10 0.28
N LYS A 163 -37.99 -1.34 1.36
CA LYS A 163 -37.54 -0.28 2.28
C LYS A 163 -36.42 0.59 1.70
N VAL A 164 -35.67 0.08 0.73
CA VAL A 164 -34.51 0.77 0.16
C VAL A 164 -34.97 1.79 -0.86
N LYS A 165 -34.58 3.04 -0.66
CA LYS A 165 -34.86 4.14 -1.59
C LYS A 165 -33.61 4.48 -2.39
N PRO A 166 -33.78 5.12 -3.57
CA PRO A 166 -32.67 5.69 -4.31
C PRO A 166 -31.80 6.57 -3.42
N GLY A 167 -30.50 6.29 -3.37
CA GLY A 167 -29.52 7.03 -2.55
C GLY A 167 -29.32 6.49 -1.14
N ASP A 168 -30.02 5.43 -0.72
CA ASP A 168 -29.79 4.79 0.59
C ASP A 168 -28.52 3.92 0.56
N VAL A 169 -27.92 3.68 1.73
CA VAL A 169 -26.84 2.71 1.92
C VAL A 169 -27.43 1.38 2.35
N LEU A 170 -27.39 0.38 1.47
CA LEU A 170 -27.91 -0.96 1.74
C LEU A 170 -26.97 -1.70 2.70
N VAL A 171 -27.48 -2.10 3.87
CA VAL A 171 -26.74 -2.90 4.86
C VAL A 171 -27.44 -4.25 5.04
N THR A 172 -26.74 -5.35 4.80
CA THR A 172 -27.31 -6.70 4.93
C THR A 172 -26.24 -7.73 5.35
N ASP A 173 -26.64 -8.97 5.64
CA ASP A 173 -25.69 -10.03 5.96
C ASP A 173 -24.95 -10.52 4.69
N MET A 174 -25.72 -10.80 3.64
CA MET A 174 -25.26 -11.27 2.32
C MET A 174 -26.32 -10.93 1.24
N THR A 175 -25.94 -10.85 -0.03
CA THR A 175 -26.88 -10.70 -1.15
C THR A 175 -26.89 -11.91 -2.07
N ASP A 176 -27.99 -12.09 -2.80
CA ASP A 176 -28.20 -13.11 -3.85
C ASP A 176 -28.81 -12.44 -5.10
N PRO A 177 -28.97 -13.14 -6.24
CA PRO A 177 -29.48 -12.53 -7.49
C PRO A 177 -30.83 -11.81 -7.38
N ASN A 178 -31.68 -12.16 -6.39
CA ASN A 178 -32.95 -11.46 -6.20
C ASN A 178 -32.76 -10.00 -5.75
N TRP A 179 -31.58 -9.65 -5.22
CA TRP A 179 -31.27 -8.32 -4.69
C TRP A 179 -30.88 -7.29 -5.76
N GLU A 180 -30.59 -7.73 -6.98
CA GLU A 180 -30.15 -6.87 -8.08
C GLU A 180 -31.03 -5.62 -8.31
N PRO A 181 -32.38 -5.70 -8.28
CA PRO A 181 -33.22 -4.52 -8.50
C PRO A 181 -32.97 -3.43 -7.46
N VAL A 182 -32.78 -3.82 -6.21
CA VAL A 182 -32.56 -2.89 -5.09
C VAL A 182 -31.12 -2.41 -5.03
N MET A 183 -30.15 -3.26 -5.36
CA MET A 183 -28.75 -2.87 -5.40
C MET A 183 -28.52 -1.69 -6.36
N LYS A 184 -29.25 -1.62 -7.48
CA LYS A 184 -29.20 -0.49 -8.44
C LYS A 184 -29.67 0.84 -7.85
N LEU A 185 -30.48 0.82 -6.79
CA LEU A 185 -30.99 2.03 -6.14
C LEU A 185 -30.02 2.55 -5.06
N ALA A 186 -29.15 1.70 -4.55
CA ALA A 186 -28.29 2.02 -3.42
C ALA A 186 -27.15 2.97 -3.82
N ALA A 187 -26.84 3.94 -2.97
CA ALA A 187 -25.64 4.77 -3.08
C ALA A 187 -24.37 3.99 -2.73
N ALA A 188 -24.49 3.01 -1.83
CA ALA A 188 -23.43 2.09 -1.45
C ALA A 188 -24.00 0.79 -0.86
N ILE A 189 -23.20 -0.27 -0.85
CA ILE A 189 -23.59 -1.57 -0.30
C ILE A 189 -22.61 -1.97 0.82
N VAL A 190 -23.12 -2.43 1.95
CA VAL A 190 -22.31 -2.91 3.08
C VAL A 190 -22.81 -4.29 3.48
N THR A 191 -21.90 -5.27 3.55
CA THR A 191 -22.27 -6.64 3.96
C THR A 191 -21.42 -7.17 5.10
N ASN A 192 -22.02 -7.92 6.01
CA ASN A 192 -21.29 -8.62 7.08
C ASN A 192 -20.32 -9.66 6.51
N ARG A 193 -20.79 -10.44 5.53
CA ARG A 193 -20.04 -11.53 4.89
C ARG A 193 -19.72 -11.16 3.44
N GLY A 194 -18.64 -11.68 2.89
CA GLY A 194 -18.23 -11.42 1.51
C GLY A 194 -16.74 -11.20 1.34
N GLY A 195 -16.17 -11.81 0.30
CA GLY A 195 -14.86 -11.47 -0.24
C GLY A 195 -14.99 -10.80 -1.62
N ARG A 196 -13.87 -10.58 -2.32
CA ARG A 196 -13.88 -9.96 -3.66
C ARG A 196 -14.67 -10.71 -4.73
N THR A 197 -14.97 -11.98 -4.52
CA THR A 197 -15.71 -12.84 -5.46
C THR A 197 -17.18 -12.99 -5.08
N CYS A 198 -17.63 -12.38 -3.98
CA CYS A 198 -19.01 -12.55 -3.53
C CYS A 198 -20.01 -11.92 -4.51
N HIS A 199 -21.26 -12.37 -4.44
CA HIS A 199 -22.35 -11.81 -5.25
C HIS A 199 -22.44 -10.28 -5.13
N ALA A 200 -22.42 -9.76 -3.89
CA ALA A 200 -22.41 -8.32 -3.63
C ALA A 200 -21.24 -7.61 -4.33
N ALA A 201 -20.04 -8.20 -4.29
CA ALA A 201 -18.83 -7.62 -4.87
C ALA A 201 -18.84 -7.64 -6.40
N ILE A 202 -19.34 -8.72 -7.02
CA ILE A 202 -19.46 -8.85 -8.47
C ILE A 202 -20.43 -7.80 -9.00
N ILE A 203 -21.66 -7.78 -8.47
CA ILE A 203 -22.71 -6.86 -8.93
C ILE A 203 -22.34 -5.40 -8.63
N ALA A 204 -21.76 -5.10 -7.46
CA ALA A 204 -21.30 -3.74 -7.15
C ALA A 204 -20.26 -3.24 -8.16
N ARG A 205 -19.33 -4.09 -8.62
CA ARG A 205 -18.38 -3.73 -9.69
C ARG A 205 -19.06 -3.50 -11.03
N GLU A 206 -20.00 -4.37 -11.40
CA GLU A 206 -20.70 -4.26 -12.68
C GLU A 206 -21.58 -3.02 -12.76
N LEU A 207 -22.24 -2.66 -11.65
CA LEU A 207 -23.09 -1.48 -11.53
C LEU A 207 -22.30 -0.20 -11.22
N GLY A 208 -21.01 -0.31 -10.88
CA GLY A 208 -20.18 0.82 -10.48
C GLY A 208 -20.64 1.48 -9.18
N ILE A 209 -21.10 0.69 -8.22
CA ILE A 209 -21.56 1.13 -6.89
C ILE A 209 -20.47 0.76 -5.87
N PRO A 210 -20.07 1.68 -4.96
CA PRO A 210 -19.10 1.33 -3.92
C PRO A 210 -19.67 0.28 -2.97
N ALA A 211 -18.89 -0.74 -2.66
CA ALA A 211 -19.29 -1.74 -1.67
C ALA A 211 -18.19 -2.09 -0.67
N VAL A 212 -18.56 -2.25 0.59
CA VAL A 212 -17.68 -2.72 1.66
C VAL A 212 -18.21 -4.06 2.17
N VAL A 213 -17.51 -5.13 1.83
CA VAL A 213 -17.98 -6.50 2.09
C VAL A 213 -17.13 -7.17 3.15
N GLY A 214 -17.70 -8.11 3.91
CA GLY A 214 -16.95 -8.84 4.92
C GLY A 214 -16.70 -8.02 6.20
N CYS A 215 -17.61 -7.12 6.57
CA CYS A 215 -17.51 -6.27 7.75
C CYS A 215 -17.65 -7.00 9.09
N GLY A 216 -18.06 -8.27 9.08
CA GLY A 216 -18.31 -9.07 10.28
C GLY A 216 -19.66 -8.76 10.93
N ASP A 217 -19.79 -7.60 11.57
CA ASP A 217 -20.93 -7.24 12.43
C ASP A 217 -21.62 -5.92 12.04
N ALA A 218 -21.51 -5.48 10.77
CA ALA A 218 -22.10 -4.24 10.27
C ALA A 218 -23.62 -4.13 10.49
N THR A 219 -24.39 -5.21 10.33
CA THR A 219 -25.85 -5.21 10.57
C THR A 219 -26.22 -4.98 12.03
N ALA A 220 -25.32 -5.30 12.97
CA ALA A 220 -25.52 -5.06 14.40
C ALA A 220 -25.03 -3.68 14.84
N ARG A 221 -24.00 -3.15 14.16
CA ARG A 221 -23.38 -1.85 14.48
C ARG A 221 -24.09 -0.66 13.87
N LEU A 222 -24.56 -0.78 12.64
CA LEU A 222 -25.22 0.30 11.89
C LEU A 222 -26.71 0.30 12.19
N LYS A 223 -27.30 1.50 12.36
CA LYS A 223 -28.72 1.66 12.71
C LYS A 223 -29.52 2.12 11.49
N ASP A 224 -30.76 1.64 11.35
CA ASP A 224 -31.65 2.08 10.27
C ASP A 224 -31.87 3.60 10.31
N GLY A 225 -31.80 4.25 9.15
CA GLY A 225 -31.91 5.70 9.01
C GLY A 225 -30.64 6.49 9.39
N GLN A 226 -29.59 5.83 9.90
CA GLN A 226 -28.35 6.51 10.28
C GLN A 226 -27.64 7.07 9.02
N PRO A 227 -27.28 8.36 8.99
CA PRO A 227 -26.50 8.91 7.89
C PRO A 227 -25.07 8.36 7.94
N VAL A 228 -24.60 7.80 6.82
CA VAL A 228 -23.24 7.25 6.72
C VAL A 228 -22.61 7.58 5.37
N THR A 229 -21.28 7.56 5.35
CA THR A 229 -20.48 7.65 4.13
C THR A 229 -19.63 6.41 3.99
N VAL A 230 -19.79 5.71 2.88
CA VAL A 230 -19.07 4.50 2.54
C VAL A 230 -17.96 4.84 1.56
N SER A 231 -16.71 4.72 1.99
CA SER A 231 -15.53 4.99 1.17
C SER A 231 -14.85 3.71 0.76
N CYS A 232 -14.67 3.53 -0.54
CA CYS A 232 -13.78 2.52 -1.14
C CYS A 232 -12.56 3.18 -1.80
N ALA A 233 -12.36 4.49 -1.63
CA ALA A 233 -11.33 5.25 -2.33
C ALA A 233 -9.93 5.18 -1.67
N GLU A 234 -9.82 4.56 -0.50
CA GLU A 234 -8.61 4.58 0.33
C GLU A 234 -7.78 3.28 0.26
N GLY A 235 -8.13 2.37 -0.66
CA GLY A 235 -7.38 1.14 -0.92
C GLY A 235 -8.25 -0.11 -0.92
N ASP A 236 -7.68 -1.22 -0.46
CA ASP A 236 -8.37 -2.52 -0.42
C ASP A 236 -9.29 -2.69 0.79
N THR A 237 -9.15 -1.82 1.78
CA THR A 237 -10.04 -1.74 2.93
C THR A 237 -11.04 -0.61 2.70
N GLY A 238 -12.32 -0.95 2.81
CA GLY A 238 -13.41 0.00 2.73
C GLY A 238 -13.89 0.37 4.12
N SER A 239 -14.26 1.63 4.29
CA SER A 239 -14.65 2.19 5.59
C SER A 239 -16.06 2.79 5.51
N VAL A 240 -16.85 2.54 6.54
CA VAL A 240 -18.17 3.16 6.76
C VAL A 240 -18.02 4.20 7.86
N PHE A 241 -18.09 5.47 7.48
CA PHE A 241 -17.95 6.61 8.38
C PHE A 241 -19.30 7.09 8.88
N GLU A 242 -19.32 7.58 10.12
CA GLU A 242 -20.48 8.26 10.70
C GLU A 242 -20.70 9.62 10.02
N GLY A 243 -21.94 9.87 9.57
CA GLY A 243 -22.36 11.12 8.94
C GLY A 243 -22.18 11.15 7.41
N LEU A 244 -22.69 12.23 6.81
CA LEU A 244 -22.53 12.52 5.38
C LEU A 244 -21.30 13.40 5.20
N LEU A 245 -20.18 12.77 4.84
CA LEU A 245 -18.91 13.44 4.62
C LEU A 245 -18.86 13.95 3.17
N PRO A 246 -18.35 15.17 2.95
CA PRO A 246 -18.16 15.68 1.60
C PRO A 246 -17.06 14.87 0.90
N PHE A 247 -17.22 14.65 -0.39
CA PHE A 247 -16.20 14.04 -1.25
C PHE A 247 -16.21 14.71 -2.61
N GLU A 248 -15.04 14.71 -3.27
CA GLU A 248 -14.87 15.21 -4.63
C GLU A 248 -14.84 14.06 -5.62
N VAL A 249 -15.46 14.27 -6.79
CA VAL A 249 -15.37 13.38 -7.94
C VAL A 249 -14.69 14.14 -9.06
N SER A 250 -13.59 13.61 -9.57
CA SER A 250 -12.92 14.14 -10.76
C SER A 250 -12.90 13.08 -11.85
N SER A 251 -13.29 13.45 -13.06
CA SER A 251 -13.20 12.57 -14.24
C SER A 251 -12.05 13.03 -15.12
N ARG A 252 -11.25 12.09 -15.63
CA ARG A 252 -10.21 12.39 -16.63
C ARG A 252 -10.23 11.37 -17.76
N GLU A 253 -10.12 11.87 -18.98
CA GLU A 253 -9.88 11.04 -20.16
C GLU A 253 -8.43 10.54 -20.15
N ARG A 254 -8.23 9.29 -20.56
CA ARG A 254 -6.88 8.72 -20.73
C ARG A 254 -6.29 9.21 -22.05
N GLY A 255 -5.34 10.14 -21.99
CA GLY A 255 -4.54 10.61 -23.12
C GLY A 255 -3.06 10.25 -23.00
N GLU A 256 -2.31 10.42 -24.10
CA GLU A 256 -0.85 10.34 -24.07
C GLU A 256 -0.26 11.58 -23.36
N MET A 257 0.67 11.36 -22.42
CA MET A 257 1.30 12.47 -21.71
C MET A 257 2.38 13.15 -22.57
N PRO A 258 2.44 14.49 -22.59
CA PRO A 258 3.48 15.21 -23.33
C PRO A 258 4.88 14.91 -22.79
N ARG A 259 5.90 14.96 -23.64
CA ARG A 259 7.28 14.77 -23.22
C ARG A 259 7.78 16.01 -22.47
N ILE A 260 8.38 15.78 -21.30
CA ILE A 260 9.03 16.83 -20.48
C ILE A 260 10.45 16.41 -20.12
N ALA A 261 11.29 17.38 -19.76
CA ALA A 261 12.72 17.18 -19.52
C ALA A 261 13.05 16.49 -18.18
N VAL A 262 12.06 16.39 -17.27
CA VAL A 262 12.19 15.81 -15.93
C VAL A 262 11.30 14.58 -15.80
N LYS A 263 11.74 13.58 -15.04
CA LYS A 263 10.92 12.38 -14.77
C LYS A 263 9.91 12.69 -13.66
N ILE A 264 8.64 12.31 -13.85
CA ILE A 264 7.64 12.38 -12.78
C ILE A 264 7.50 11.01 -12.14
N ALA A 265 7.89 10.91 -10.87
CA ALA A 265 7.77 9.72 -10.04
C ALA A 265 6.69 9.91 -8.97
N MET A 266 6.40 8.86 -8.22
CA MET A 266 5.35 8.90 -7.18
C MET A 266 5.92 8.74 -5.76
N ASN A 267 5.27 9.41 -4.82
CA ASN A 267 5.34 9.12 -3.39
C ASN A 267 4.28 8.06 -3.07
N VAL A 268 4.69 6.87 -2.65
CA VAL A 268 3.79 5.75 -2.34
C VAL A 268 4.08 5.23 -0.94
N GLY A 269 3.09 5.29 -0.06
CA GLY A 269 3.20 4.71 1.28
C GLY A 269 2.41 3.41 1.41
N ASN A 270 1.17 3.42 0.94
CA ASN A 270 0.24 2.31 1.12
C ASN A 270 0.39 1.25 0.01
N PRO A 271 0.81 0.01 0.34
CA PRO A 271 0.92 -1.09 -0.63
C PRO A 271 -0.43 -1.46 -1.27
N ASP A 272 -1.55 -1.28 -0.56
CA ASP A 272 -2.88 -1.63 -1.06
C ASP A 272 -3.28 -0.81 -2.29
N LEU A 273 -2.78 0.42 -2.40
CA LEU A 273 -3.06 1.33 -3.51
C LEU A 273 -2.02 1.25 -4.64
N ALA A 274 -0.94 0.47 -4.46
CA ALA A 274 0.19 0.48 -5.38
C ALA A 274 -0.21 0.07 -6.81
N PHE A 275 -1.04 -0.96 -6.97
CA PHE A 275 -1.49 -1.44 -8.30
C PHE A 275 -2.41 -0.44 -9.02
N GLU A 276 -3.16 0.37 -8.26
CA GLU A 276 -3.97 1.46 -8.81
C GLU A 276 -3.08 2.61 -9.26
N PHE A 277 -2.17 3.07 -8.40
CA PHE A 277 -1.25 4.16 -8.72
C PHE A 277 -0.34 3.82 -9.90
N ALA A 278 0.05 2.55 -10.06
CA ALA A 278 0.82 2.09 -11.21
C ALA A 278 0.09 2.27 -12.55
N GLN A 279 -1.24 2.44 -12.57
CA GLN A 279 -2.01 2.71 -13.79
C GLN A 279 -1.85 4.16 -14.28
N LEU A 280 -1.45 5.08 -13.41
CA LEU A 280 -1.20 6.48 -13.79
C LEU A 280 0.16 6.60 -14.50
N PRO A 281 0.32 7.53 -15.46
CA PRO A 281 1.61 7.80 -16.08
C PRO A 281 2.68 8.15 -15.04
N ASN A 282 3.80 7.42 -15.04
CA ASN A 282 4.86 7.60 -14.06
C ASN A 282 6.21 7.06 -14.56
N ALA A 283 7.29 7.48 -13.92
CA ALA A 283 8.65 6.98 -14.10
C ALA A 283 9.10 6.01 -12.99
N GLY A 284 8.18 5.54 -12.14
CA GLY A 284 8.45 4.73 -10.95
C GLY A 284 8.05 5.43 -9.66
N VAL A 285 8.64 4.99 -8.55
CA VAL A 285 8.40 5.52 -7.20
C VAL A 285 9.68 6.18 -6.70
N GLY A 286 9.64 7.49 -6.48
CA GLY A 286 10.78 8.26 -5.99
C GLY A 286 10.87 8.25 -4.46
N LEU A 287 9.78 7.88 -3.78
CA LEU A 287 9.73 7.69 -2.34
C LEU A 287 8.68 6.63 -1.96
N ALA A 288 9.13 5.42 -1.64
CA ALA A 288 8.35 4.40 -0.96
C ALA A 288 8.60 4.50 0.56
N ARG A 289 7.54 4.75 1.35
CA ARG A 289 7.65 4.98 2.80
C ARG A 289 7.37 3.72 3.60
N LEU A 290 8.34 3.24 4.38
CA LEU A 290 8.15 2.06 5.23
C LEU A 290 7.22 2.31 6.43
N GLU A 291 7.05 3.56 6.85
CA GLU A 291 6.23 3.91 8.02
C GLU A 291 4.77 3.43 7.87
N PHE A 292 4.22 3.46 6.66
CA PHE A 292 2.85 2.98 6.40
C PHE A 292 2.74 1.47 6.59
N ILE A 293 3.74 0.71 6.12
CA ILE A 293 3.79 -0.75 6.29
C ILE A 293 3.91 -1.08 7.78
N ILE A 294 4.81 -0.38 8.49
CA ILE A 294 5.04 -0.62 9.92
C ILE A 294 3.82 -0.23 10.75
N ASN A 295 3.13 0.89 10.46
CA ASN A 295 1.94 1.30 11.22
C ASN A 295 0.72 0.41 10.93
N ASN A 296 0.41 0.21 9.65
CA ASN A 296 -0.88 -0.33 9.24
C ASN A 296 -0.87 -1.86 9.13
N GLU A 297 0.22 -2.44 8.63
CA GLU A 297 0.30 -3.89 8.41
C GLU A 297 0.92 -4.62 9.60
N ILE A 298 1.96 -4.05 10.19
CA ILE A 298 2.65 -4.65 11.35
C ILE A 298 1.99 -4.18 12.65
N GLY A 299 2.04 -2.88 12.93
CA GLY A 299 1.48 -2.23 14.12
C GLY A 299 2.13 -2.66 15.44
N VAL A 300 3.38 -3.12 15.40
CA VAL A 300 4.16 -3.61 16.56
C VAL A 300 5.56 -3.03 16.53
N HIS A 301 6.06 -2.62 17.68
CA HIS A 301 7.43 -2.16 17.80
C HIS A 301 8.41 -3.32 17.51
N PRO A 302 9.41 -3.16 16.62
CA PRO A 302 10.30 -4.26 16.21
C PRO A 302 11.04 -4.90 17.39
N ARG A 303 11.42 -4.10 18.38
CA ARG A 303 12.07 -4.61 19.60
C ARG A 303 11.17 -5.49 20.45
N ALA A 304 9.86 -5.27 20.44
CA ALA A 304 8.91 -6.17 21.11
C ALA A 304 8.88 -7.54 20.40
N CYS A 305 9.01 -7.58 19.07
CA CYS A 305 9.13 -8.83 18.33
C CYS A 305 10.45 -9.56 18.64
N LEU A 306 11.55 -8.82 18.80
CA LEU A 306 12.86 -9.39 19.13
C LEU A 306 12.92 -9.95 20.56
N GLU A 307 12.40 -9.21 21.53
CA GLU A 307 12.42 -9.55 22.95
C GLU A 307 11.12 -10.25 23.41
N TYR A 308 10.47 -11.00 22.51
CA TYR A 308 9.18 -11.66 22.76
C TYR A 308 9.17 -12.44 24.08
N ALA A 309 10.26 -13.18 24.37
CA ALA A 309 10.39 -14.00 25.57
C ALA A 309 10.23 -13.19 26.88
N ASP A 310 10.65 -11.93 26.89
CA ASP A 310 10.69 -11.06 28.06
C ASP A 310 9.47 -10.13 28.17
N LEU A 311 8.50 -10.27 27.25
CA LEU A 311 7.28 -9.47 27.28
C LEU A 311 6.31 -9.92 28.39
N PRO A 312 5.56 -8.97 29.01
CA PRO A 312 4.45 -9.30 29.89
C PRO A 312 3.39 -10.15 29.20
N ALA A 313 2.72 -11.04 29.95
CA ALA A 313 1.72 -11.99 29.39
C ALA A 313 0.59 -11.29 28.60
N ALA A 314 0.12 -10.14 29.07
CA ALA A 314 -0.91 -9.36 28.38
C ALA A 314 -0.44 -8.83 27.00
N LEU A 315 0.85 -8.47 26.89
CA LEU A 315 1.43 -7.99 25.64
C LEU A 315 1.73 -9.15 24.69
N LYS A 316 2.22 -10.29 25.21
CA LYS A 316 2.40 -11.52 24.43
C LYS A 316 1.11 -11.93 23.74
N LYS A 317 0.00 -11.99 24.48
CA LYS A 317 -1.31 -12.34 23.93
C LYS A 317 -1.71 -11.45 22.75
N LYS A 318 -1.58 -10.12 22.87
CA LYS A 318 -1.91 -9.18 21.79
C LYS A 318 -0.98 -9.35 20.57
N LEU A 319 0.29 -9.66 20.83
CA LEU A 319 1.27 -9.90 19.77
C LEU A 319 0.98 -11.22 19.04
N ASP A 320 0.68 -12.29 19.77
CA ASP A 320 0.28 -13.59 19.20
C ASP A 320 -0.96 -13.47 18.31
N GLU A 321 -1.92 -12.62 18.70
CA GLU A 321 -3.11 -12.31 17.89
C GLU A 321 -2.75 -11.61 16.57
N LYS A 322 -1.78 -10.68 16.58
CA LYS A 322 -1.29 -10.00 15.38
C LYS A 322 -0.43 -10.90 14.49
N CYS A 323 0.37 -11.79 15.07
CA CYS A 323 1.30 -12.65 14.36
C CYS A 323 0.67 -13.93 13.77
N ARG A 324 -0.66 -14.08 13.84
CA ARG A 324 -1.35 -15.25 13.28
C ARG A 324 -1.01 -15.45 11.81
N GLY A 325 -0.79 -16.71 11.43
CA GLY A 325 -0.34 -17.09 10.08
C GLY A 325 1.17 -17.02 9.87
N TYR A 326 1.95 -16.56 10.86
CA TYR A 326 3.41 -16.51 10.82
C TYR A 326 4.02 -17.38 11.92
N ALA A 327 5.27 -17.80 11.73
CA ALA A 327 5.93 -18.78 12.62
C ALA A 327 6.21 -18.22 14.02
N ASP A 328 6.64 -16.96 14.07
CA ASP A 328 7.02 -16.25 15.28
C ASP A 328 6.97 -14.72 15.05
N PRO A 329 7.00 -13.88 16.11
CA PRO A 329 6.93 -12.42 15.96
C PRO A 329 8.05 -11.78 15.12
N ARG A 330 9.26 -12.35 15.13
CA ARG A 330 10.37 -11.84 14.32
C ARG A 330 10.11 -12.14 12.85
N SER A 331 9.66 -13.35 12.54
CA SER A 331 9.25 -13.73 11.18
C SER A 331 8.05 -12.89 10.70
N PHE A 332 7.06 -12.62 11.57
CA PHE A 332 5.92 -11.77 11.24
C PHE A 332 6.36 -10.37 10.80
N PHE A 333 7.21 -9.71 11.59
CA PHE A 333 7.71 -8.37 11.26
C PHE A 333 8.44 -8.36 9.92
N ARG A 334 9.36 -9.32 9.73
CA ARG A 334 10.16 -9.43 8.51
C ARG A 334 9.30 -9.73 7.28
N GLU A 335 8.45 -10.75 7.35
CA GLU A 335 7.65 -11.18 6.18
C GLU A 335 6.58 -10.15 5.82
N LYS A 336 5.98 -9.44 6.78
CA LYS A 336 5.08 -8.32 6.47
C LYS A 336 5.79 -7.15 5.81
N MET A 337 7.01 -6.84 6.25
CA MET A 337 7.83 -5.83 5.57
C MET A 337 8.19 -6.26 4.14
N VAL A 338 8.55 -7.54 3.94
CA VAL A 338 8.78 -8.11 2.60
C VAL A 338 7.53 -7.97 1.75
N GLU A 339 6.35 -8.34 2.26
CA GLU A 339 5.08 -8.26 1.53
C GLU A 339 4.74 -6.81 1.12
N GLY A 340 4.84 -5.85 2.06
CA GLY A 340 4.56 -4.45 1.76
C GLY A 340 5.50 -3.88 0.69
N VAL A 341 6.81 -4.08 0.84
CA VAL A 341 7.80 -3.57 -0.12
C VAL A 341 7.70 -4.30 -1.47
N ALA A 342 7.56 -5.62 -1.47
CA ALA A 342 7.43 -6.41 -2.69
C ALA A 342 6.16 -6.05 -3.47
N THR A 343 5.07 -5.74 -2.79
CA THR A 343 3.82 -5.30 -3.43
C THR A 343 4.03 -3.99 -4.19
N ILE A 344 4.66 -2.99 -3.57
CA ILE A 344 4.97 -1.72 -4.24
C ILE A 344 5.94 -1.95 -5.40
N ALA A 345 7.03 -2.70 -5.17
CA ALA A 345 8.04 -2.96 -6.19
C ALA A 345 7.48 -3.73 -7.40
N ALA A 346 6.60 -4.71 -7.17
CA ALA A 346 5.93 -5.48 -8.21
C ALA A 346 4.92 -4.64 -9.00
N ALA A 347 4.18 -3.73 -8.35
CA ALA A 347 3.21 -2.88 -9.03
C ALA A 347 3.88 -1.97 -10.09
N PHE A 348 5.09 -1.48 -9.80
CA PHE A 348 5.83 -0.57 -10.69
C PHE A 348 6.89 -1.28 -11.55
N TRP A 349 7.02 -2.60 -11.47
CA TRP A 349 8.05 -3.36 -12.20
C TRP A 349 7.97 -3.11 -13.72
N PRO A 350 9.09 -2.87 -14.43
CA PRO A 350 10.48 -2.86 -13.95
C PRO A 350 11.02 -1.45 -13.57
N LYS A 351 10.15 -0.45 -13.41
CA LYS A 351 10.57 0.93 -13.10
C LYS A 351 11.17 1.01 -11.68
N PRO A 352 12.11 1.95 -11.42
CA PRO A 352 12.74 2.10 -10.11
C PRO A 352 11.73 2.37 -8.99
N VAL A 353 11.98 1.79 -7.82
CA VAL A 353 11.24 2.03 -6.58
C VAL A 353 12.27 2.33 -5.48
N ILE A 354 12.37 3.59 -5.11
CA ILE A 354 13.30 4.05 -4.07
C ILE A 354 12.62 3.91 -2.71
N VAL A 355 13.03 2.90 -1.93
CA VAL A 355 12.48 2.61 -0.60
C VAL A 355 13.27 3.38 0.45
N ARG A 356 12.60 4.30 1.14
CA ARG A 356 13.17 4.98 2.30
C ARG A 356 13.15 4.07 3.51
N LEU A 357 14.32 3.85 4.09
CA LEU A 357 14.47 3.13 5.35
C LEU A 357 13.67 3.83 6.47
N SER A 358 13.33 3.12 7.54
CA SER A 358 12.39 3.62 8.55
C SER A 358 12.86 4.94 9.19
N ASP A 359 12.04 5.97 9.05
CA ASP A 359 12.35 7.36 9.45
C ASP A 359 11.44 7.85 10.60
N PHE A 360 10.80 6.93 11.32
CA PHE A 360 9.97 7.28 12.46
C PHE A 360 10.73 8.06 13.52
N LYS A 361 10.05 9.05 14.08
CA LYS A 361 10.41 9.71 15.34
C LYS A 361 10.09 8.78 16.51
N SER A 362 10.76 8.97 17.65
CA SER A 362 10.56 8.14 18.85
C SER A 362 9.11 8.13 19.34
N ASN A 363 8.43 9.28 19.26
CA ASN A 363 7.02 9.41 19.62
C ASN A 363 6.05 8.65 18.70
N GLU A 364 6.46 8.33 17.46
CA GLU A 364 5.69 7.50 16.53
C GLU A 364 5.90 6.01 16.84
N TYR A 365 7.16 5.59 17.03
CA TYR A 365 7.47 4.24 17.51
C TYR A 365 6.79 3.93 18.85
N LYS A 366 6.68 4.93 19.74
CA LYS A 366 6.02 4.81 21.06
C LYS A 366 4.55 4.39 20.95
N LYS A 367 3.85 4.80 19.88
CA LYS A 367 2.43 4.50 19.63
C LYS A 367 2.20 3.06 19.14
N LEU A 368 3.24 2.36 18.68
CA LEU A 368 3.11 0.97 18.27
C LEU A 368 2.87 0.05 19.48
N LEU A 369 2.32 -1.14 19.24
CA LEU A 369 2.16 -2.13 20.30
C LEU A 369 3.52 -2.46 20.92
N GLY A 370 3.66 -2.20 22.23
CA GLY A 370 4.89 -2.39 23.00
C GLY A 370 5.91 -1.25 22.92
N GLY A 371 5.63 -0.17 22.18
CA GLY A 371 6.55 0.94 21.95
C GLY A 371 6.94 1.74 23.21
N GLU A 372 5.98 1.97 24.12
CA GLU A 372 6.20 2.70 25.39
C GLU A 372 7.34 2.14 26.26
N ARG A 373 7.70 0.86 26.09
CA ARG A 373 8.80 0.24 26.84
C ARG A 373 10.18 0.64 26.35
N TYR A 374 10.28 1.09 25.10
CA TYR A 374 11.55 1.25 24.39
C TYR A 374 11.84 2.69 24.01
N GLU A 375 10.79 3.50 23.86
CA GLU A 375 10.92 4.84 23.30
C GLU A 375 10.89 5.91 24.40
N PRO A 376 11.97 6.69 24.53
CA PRO A 376 12.01 7.80 25.48
C PRO A 376 11.09 8.94 25.04
N ASP A 377 10.72 9.79 25.99
CA ASP A 377 10.12 11.09 25.68
C ASP A 377 11.22 12.07 25.26
N GLU A 378 11.02 12.73 24.13
CA GLU A 378 11.93 13.74 23.58
C GLU A 378 11.19 15.07 23.48
N GLU A 379 11.83 16.15 23.96
CA GLU A 379 11.27 17.51 23.86
C GLU A 379 11.05 17.94 22.40
N ASN A 380 11.95 17.53 21.50
CA ASN A 380 11.90 17.87 20.08
C ASN A 380 12.05 16.62 19.21
N PRO A 381 10.98 15.81 19.03
CA PRO A 381 11.05 14.56 18.28
C PRO A 381 11.52 14.73 16.82
N MET A 382 11.31 15.90 16.22
CA MET A 382 11.83 16.20 14.87
C MET A 382 13.36 16.11 14.79
N LEU A 383 14.06 16.53 15.84
CA LEU A 383 15.51 16.58 15.94
C LEU A 383 16.11 15.39 16.71
N GLY A 384 15.25 14.47 17.16
CA GLY A 384 15.58 13.42 18.12
C GLY A 384 16.17 12.13 17.51
N PHE A 385 15.94 11.03 18.20
CA PHE A 385 16.48 9.71 17.89
C PHE A 385 15.76 9.05 16.71
N ARG A 386 16.22 9.32 15.48
CA ARG A 386 15.64 8.83 14.21
C ARG A 386 16.67 8.72 13.08
N GLY A 387 16.27 8.08 11.98
CA GLY A 387 17.10 7.90 10.77
C GLY A 387 18.45 7.25 11.05
N ALA A 388 19.50 7.72 10.37
CA ALA A 388 20.84 7.13 10.42
C ALA A 388 21.37 6.88 11.84
N SER A 389 21.22 7.85 12.76
CA SER A 389 21.72 7.73 14.13
C SER A 389 21.00 6.62 14.92
N ARG A 390 19.72 6.39 14.63
CA ARG A 390 18.95 5.27 15.20
C ARG A 390 19.44 3.92 14.68
N TYR A 391 19.74 3.80 13.39
CA TYR A 391 20.17 2.52 12.80
C TYR A 391 21.47 1.98 13.41
N VAL A 392 22.43 2.88 13.65
CA VAL A 392 23.77 2.52 14.15
C VAL A 392 23.83 2.40 15.67
N ALA A 393 22.82 2.87 16.39
CA ALA A 393 22.77 2.83 17.83
C ALA A 393 22.72 1.37 18.34
N PRO A 394 23.58 0.97 19.29
CA PRO A 394 23.58 -0.38 19.84
C PRO A 394 22.22 -0.82 20.38
N SER A 395 21.42 0.12 20.89
CA SER A 395 20.07 -0.16 21.37
C SER A 395 19.13 -0.57 20.25
N PHE A 396 19.24 -0.04 19.03
CA PHE A 396 18.24 -0.28 17.98
C PHE A 396 18.78 -1.11 16.80
N ARG A 397 20.08 -1.35 16.75
CA ARG A 397 20.75 -2.02 15.63
C ARG A 397 20.08 -3.33 15.19
N GLU A 398 19.73 -4.23 16.11
CA GLU A 398 19.05 -5.49 15.76
C GLU A 398 17.69 -5.27 15.07
N CYS A 399 16.96 -4.22 15.44
CA CYS A 399 15.72 -3.84 14.76
C CYS A 399 15.98 -3.42 13.30
N PHE A 400 17.06 -2.68 13.07
CA PHE A 400 17.47 -2.29 11.72
C PHE A 400 17.97 -3.48 10.88
N GLU A 401 18.63 -4.45 11.51
CA GLU A 401 19.07 -5.69 10.85
C GLU A 401 17.86 -6.53 10.37
N LEU A 402 16.72 -6.51 11.08
CA LEU A 402 15.47 -7.09 10.58
C LEU A 402 14.97 -6.41 9.29
N GLU A 403 15.03 -5.08 9.23
CA GLU A 403 14.65 -4.29 8.06
C GLU A 403 15.59 -4.58 6.87
N CYS A 404 16.90 -4.66 7.12
CA CYS A 404 17.87 -5.07 6.11
C CYS A 404 17.59 -6.48 5.57
N ALA A 405 17.29 -7.45 6.44
CA ALA A 405 16.98 -8.81 6.04
C ALA A 405 15.73 -8.88 5.14
N ALA A 406 14.69 -8.08 5.44
CA ALA A 406 13.51 -7.98 4.59
C ALA A 406 13.84 -7.41 3.20
N LEU A 407 14.56 -6.29 3.14
CA LEU A 407 14.93 -5.65 1.87
C LEU A 407 15.86 -6.52 1.02
N LYS A 408 16.81 -7.22 1.66
CA LYS A 408 17.67 -8.19 0.99
C LYS A 408 16.85 -9.31 0.37
N LYS A 409 15.88 -9.86 1.10
CA LYS A 409 14.97 -10.91 0.59
C LYS A 409 14.16 -10.44 -0.62
N VAL A 410 13.60 -9.23 -0.57
CA VAL A 410 12.86 -8.64 -1.70
C VAL A 410 13.72 -8.58 -2.98
N ARG A 411 14.96 -8.12 -2.85
CA ARG A 411 15.83 -7.94 -4.03
C ARG A 411 16.44 -9.25 -4.52
N ASP A 412 17.04 -10.01 -3.62
CA ASP A 412 17.90 -11.14 -3.98
C ASP A 412 17.08 -12.41 -4.21
N GLU A 413 16.11 -12.69 -3.34
CA GLU A 413 15.28 -13.90 -3.42
C GLU A 413 14.10 -13.68 -4.38
N LEU A 414 13.26 -12.65 -4.14
CA LEU A 414 12.09 -12.40 -5.00
C LEU A 414 12.48 -11.83 -6.38
N GLY A 415 13.70 -11.30 -6.53
CA GLY A 415 14.20 -10.75 -7.80
C GLY A 415 13.69 -9.37 -8.17
N LEU A 416 13.09 -8.65 -7.20
CA LEU A 416 12.61 -7.28 -7.40
C LEU A 416 13.78 -6.29 -7.30
N THR A 417 14.72 -6.40 -8.23
CA THR A 417 15.97 -5.62 -8.28
C THR A 417 15.77 -4.15 -8.62
N ASN A 418 14.55 -3.75 -9.02
CA ASN A 418 14.14 -2.36 -9.19
C ASN A 418 14.01 -1.60 -7.87
N VAL A 419 14.09 -2.28 -6.72
CA VAL A 419 14.19 -1.66 -5.40
C VAL A 419 15.59 -1.05 -5.21
N GLU A 420 15.60 0.26 -4.99
CA GLU A 420 16.74 1.04 -4.49
C GLU A 420 16.49 1.40 -3.03
N LEU A 421 17.55 1.70 -2.27
CA LEU A 421 17.44 2.06 -0.85
C LEU A 421 17.74 3.54 -0.65
N MET A 422 17.01 4.18 0.25
CA MET A 422 17.25 5.55 0.66
C MET A 422 17.47 5.66 2.16
N VAL A 423 18.62 6.21 2.55
CA VAL A 423 18.96 6.46 3.96
C VAL A 423 18.49 7.86 4.36
N PRO A 424 17.54 8.00 5.31
CA PRO A 424 17.09 9.29 5.83
C PRO A 424 17.94 9.79 6.99
N PHE A 425 17.80 11.09 7.25
CA PHE A 425 18.28 11.82 8.42
C PHE A 425 19.77 11.60 8.75
N VAL A 426 20.61 11.55 7.70
CA VAL A 426 22.06 11.41 7.84
C VAL A 426 22.68 12.74 8.24
N ARG A 427 23.12 12.90 9.48
CA ARG A 427 23.59 14.20 10.00
C ARG A 427 25.04 14.47 9.66
N THR A 428 25.88 13.43 9.68
CA THR A 428 27.33 13.55 9.53
C THR A 428 27.89 12.49 8.59
N LEU A 429 29.09 12.77 8.03
CA LEU A 429 29.83 11.79 7.24
C LEU A 429 30.19 10.53 8.04
N GLY A 430 30.35 10.65 9.37
CA GLY A 430 30.58 9.51 10.25
C GLY A 430 29.39 8.57 10.30
N GLU A 431 28.19 9.12 10.51
CA GLU A 431 26.93 8.35 10.45
C GLU A 431 26.73 7.71 9.08
N ALA A 432 26.99 8.45 8.00
CA ALA A 432 26.90 7.94 6.64
C ALA A 432 27.77 6.68 6.45
N LYS A 433 29.05 6.73 6.83
CA LYS A 433 29.97 5.59 6.74
C LYS A 433 29.48 4.41 7.57
N GLN A 434 29.06 4.65 8.81
CA GLN A 434 28.57 3.60 9.70
C GLN A 434 27.32 2.90 9.16
N VAL A 435 26.37 3.64 8.58
CA VAL A 435 25.17 3.05 7.96
C VAL A 435 25.53 2.25 6.71
N MET A 436 26.42 2.77 5.86
CA MET A 436 26.88 2.03 4.66
C MET A 436 27.60 0.73 5.03
N ASP A 437 28.46 0.77 6.05
CA ASP A 437 29.13 -0.43 6.58
C ASP A 437 28.13 -1.43 7.17
N LEU A 438 27.09 -0.93 7.85
CA LEU A 438 26.05 -1.76 8.45
C LEU A 438 25.18 -2.43 7.37
N LEU A 439 24.79 -1.69 6.32
CA LEU A 439 24.11 -2.25 5.16
C LEU A 439 24.95 -3.35 4.51
N GLU A 440 26.24 -3.10 4.27
CA GLU A 440 27.15 -4.11 3.68
C GLU A 440 27.28 -5.35 4.58
N LYS A 441 27.42 -5.19 5.90
CA LYS A 441 27.43 -6.31 6.86
C LYS A 441 26.17 -7.16 6.82
N ASN A 442 25.03 -6.55 6.48
CA ASN A 442 23.76 -7.24 6.29
C ASN A 442 23.52 -7.71 4.84
N GLY A 443 24.56 -7.69 4.00
CA GLY A 443 24.51 -8.18 2.62
C GLY A 443 23.89 -7.21 1.60
N LEU A 444 23.69 -5.94 1.97
CA LEU A 444 23.16 -4.88 1.11
C LEU A 444 24.29 -3.94 0.68
N LYS A 445 25.14 -4.41 -0.23
CA LYS A 445 26.30 -3.66 -0.74
C LYS A 445 25.99 -2.95 -2.07
N ARG A 446 26.31 -1.65 -2.16
CA ARG A 446 26.21 -0.87 -3.42
C ARG A 446 26.90 -1.59 -4.59
N GLY A 447 26.26 -1.57 -5.75
CA GLY A 447 26.73 -2.25 -6.97
C GLY A 447 26.52 -3.77 -6.99
N THR A 448 26.37 -4.42 -5.83
CA THR A 448 26.09 -5.87 -5.77
C THR A 448 24.64 -6.13 -6.13
N ASN A 449 24.39 -7.06 -7.05
CA ASN A 449 23.05 -7.30 -7.62
C ASN A 449 22.39 -5.99 -8.12
N GLY A 450 23.19 -5.05 -8.62
CA GLY A 450 22.72 -3.74 -9.09
C GLY A 450 22.14 -2.82 -8.01
N LEU A 451 22.40 -3.07 -6.72
CA LEU A 451 21.88 -2.24 -5.64
C LEU A 451 22.39 -0.81 -5.74
N ARG A 452 21.46 0.15 -5.77
CA ARG A 452 21.73 1.57 -5.59
C ARG A 452 21.28 2.01 -4.20
N VAL A 453 22.10 2.82 -3.55
CA VAL A 453 21.77 3.44 -2.26
C VAL A 453 21.87 4.95 -2.40
N VAL A 454 20.74 5.63 -2.26
CA VAL A 454 20.64 7.09 -2.29
C VAL A 454 20.53 7.64 -0.87
N MET A 455 20.85 8.91 -0.68
CA MET A 455 20.68 9.59 0.61
C MET A 455 19.51 10.58 0.51
N MET A 456 18.73 10.67 1.57
CA MET A 456 17.78 11.78 1.69
C MET A 456 18.56 13.05 2.05
N CYS A 457 18.60 14.02 1.14
CA CYS A 457 19.26 15.31 1.36
C CYS A 457 18.26 16.26 2.01
N GLU A 458 18.22 16.25 3.35
CA GLU A 458 17.16 16.92 4.11
C GLU A 458 17.68 17.74 5.31
N LEU A 459 18.98 17.71 5.59
CA LEU A 459 19.61 18.59 6.58
C LEU A 459 20.48 19.64 5.87
N PRO A 460 20.63 20.86 6.43
CA PRO A 460 21.55 21.87 5.87
C PRO A 460 22.99 21.37 5.73
N SER A 461 23.46 20.54 6.66
CA SER A 461 24.78 19.88 6.56
C SER A 461 24.94 19.04 5.29
N ASN A 462 23.85 18.45 4.78
CA ASN A 462 23.86 17.59 3.60
C ASN A 462 24.07 18.42 2.33
N ALA A 463 23.48 19.62 2.28
CA ALA A 463 23.68 20.56 1.18
C ALA A 463 25.08 21.23 1.24
N LEU A 464 25.54 21.60 2.43
CA LEU A 464 26.84 22.23 2.64
C LEU A 464 28.03 21.30 2.32
N LEU A 465 27.91 20.01 2.65
CA LEU A 465 28.92 18.97 2.41
C LEU A 465 28.46 17.98 1.34
N ALA A 466 27.73 18.49 0.34
CA ALA A 466 27.06 17.66 -0.66
C ALA A 466 28.04 16.78 -1.42
N GLU A 467 29.22 17.29 -1.80
CA GLU A 467 30.20 16.51 -2.57
C GLU A 467 30.76 15.35 -1.74
N GLU A 468 31.07 15.57 -0.46
CA GLU A 468 31.62 14.58 0.45
C GLU A 468 30.62 13.48 0.80
N PHE A 469 29.36 13.84 1.06
CA PHE A 469 28.31 12.84 1.25
C PHE A 469 28.13 12.02 -0.03
N LEU A 470 28.17 12.68 -1.18
CA LEU A 470 27.91 12.05 -2.46
C LEU A 470 28.98 10.99 -2.79
N GLU A 471 30.19 11.01 -2.25
CA GLU A 471 31.15 9.90 -2.39
C GLU A 471 30.57 8.56 -1.89
N LEU A 472 29.76 8.61 -0.83
CA LEU A 472 29.22 7.43 -0.13
C LEU A 472 27.89 6.93 -0.71
N PHE A 473 27.21 7.71 -1.56
CA PHE A 473 25.89 7.38 -2.11
C PHE A 473 25.83 7.44 -3.65
N ASP A 474 24.81 6.84 -4.24
CA ASP A 474 24.56 6.81 -5.70
C ASP A 474 23.78 8.04 -6.21
N GLY A 475 23.42 8.95 -5.31
CA GLY A 475 22.65 10.15 -5.57
C GLY A 475 21.87 10.60 -4.35
N PHE A 476 21.08 11.67 -4.53
CA PHE A 476 20.22 12.24 -3.51
C PHE A 476 18.75 12.20 -3.89
N SER A 477 17.88 12.07 -2.88
CA SER A 477 16.51 12.55 -2.95
C SER A 477 16.36 13.67 -1.94
N ILE A 478 16.03 14.87 -2.40
CA ILE A 478 15.90 16.02 -1.51
C ILE A 478 14.58 15.92 -0.75
N GLY A 479 14.66 15.84 0.57
CA GLY A 479 13.53 15.95 1.48
C GLY A 479 13.26 17.41 1.78
N SER A 480 12.56 18.10 0.89
CA SER A 480 12.41 19.57 0.97
C SER A 480 11.66 20.04 2.20
N ASN A 481 10.79 19.19 2.76
CA ASN A 481 10.07 19.47 3.99
C ASN A 481 11.00 19.67 5.19
N ASP A 482 11.79 18.65 5.55
CA ASP A 482 12.73 18.72 6.66
C ASP A 482 13.87 19.72 6.36
N LEU A 483 14.30 19.83 5.10
CA LEU A 483 15.29 20.84 4.71
C LEU A 483 14.80 22.26 4.96
N THR A 484 13.54 22.56 4.66
CA THR A 484 12.93 23.88 4.89
C THR A 484 12.81 24.16 6.38
N GLN A 485 12.27 23.22 7.16
CA GLN A 485 12.16 23.34 8.62
C GLN A 485 13.51 23.62 9.27
N LEU A 486 14.56 22.89 8.89
CA LEU A 486 15.89 23.03 9.49
C LEU A 486 16.66 24.26 8.98
N THR A 487 16.44 24.68 7.74
CA THR A 487 17.08 25.89 7.18
C THR A 487 16.49 27.15 7.81
N LEU A 488 15.17 27.16 8.05
CA LEU A 488 14.45 28.32 8.58
C LEU A 488 14.29 28.29 10.11
N GLY A 489 14.57 27.16 10.76
CA GLY A 489 14.42 26.99 12.20
C GLY A 489 12.95 26.92 12.64
N LEU A 490 12.12 26.20 11.90
CA LEU A 490 10.67 26.14 12.08
C LEU A 490 10.20 24.71 12.31
N ASP A 491 9.16 24.55 13.13
CA ASP A 491 8.31 23.36 13.14
C ASP A 491 7.01 23.70 12.42
N ARG A 492 6.75 23.05 11.30
CA ARG A 492 5.55 23.32 10.48
C ARG A 492 4.25 22.87 11.16
N ASP A 493 4.33 21.96 12.11
CA ASP A 493 3.17 21.49 12.86
C ASP A 493 2.79 22.51 13.97
N SER A 494 3.67 23.48 14.24
CA SER A 494 3.41 24.59 15.16
C SER A 494 2.67 25.73 14.45
N GLY A 495 1.37 25.86 14.71
CA GLY A 495 0.53 26.92 14.15
C GLY A 495 0.98 28.35 14.46
N LEU A 496 1.91 28.56 15.40
CA LEU A 496 2.48 29.88 15.70
C LEU A 496 3.52 30.37 14.69
N VAL A 497 4.17 29.45 13.97
CA VAL A 497 5.29 29.78 13.07
C VAL A 497 5.17 29.13 11.69
N ALA A 498 4.19 28.24 11.50
CA ALA A 498 3.94 27.53 10.24
C ALA A 498 3.69 28.47 9.03
N GLU A 499 3.20 29.69 9.25
CA GLU A 499 3.00 30.68 8.17
C GLU A 499 4.30 31.07 7.47
N SER A 500 5.45 30.94 8.15
CA SER A 500 6.77 31.23 7.60
C SER A 500 7.37 30.05 6.82
N PHE A 501 6.69 28.91 6.74
CA PHE A 501 7.16 27.76 5.97
C PHE A 501 6.96 28.01 4.47
N ASP A 502 8.06 28.20 3.74
CA ASP A 502 8.04 28.28 2.27
C ASP A 502 9.27 27.59 1.67
N GLU A 503 9.04 26.52 0.91
CA GLU A 503 10.10 25.76 0.24
C GLU A 503 10.76 26.57 -0.90
N ARG A 504 10.20 27.72 -1.27
CA ARG A 504 10.74 28.66 -2.26
C ARG A 504 11.62 29.75 -1.66
N ASP A 505 11.72 29.82 -0.33
CA ASP A 505 12.56 30.80 0.35
C ASP A 505 14.00 30.79 -0.23
N ALA A 506 14.63 31.97 -0.26
CA ALA A 506 15.94 32.12 -0.87
C ALA A 506 17.02 31.25 -0.21
N ALA A 507 16.95 31.07 1.12
CA ALA A 507 17.87 30.21 1.85
C ALA A 507 17.64 28.72 1.49
N VAL A 508 16.38 28.30 1.37
CA VAL A 508 16.04 26.93 0.98
C VAL A 508 16.48 26.66 -0.47
N LYS A 509 16.18 27.58 -1.40
CA LYS A 509 16.65 27.47 -2.80
C LYS A 509 18.17 27.42 -2.90
N ALA A 510 18.90 28.12 -2.05
CA ALA A 510 20.36 28.01 -1.99
C ALA A 510 20.80 26.58 -1.61
N MET A 511 20.17 25.98 -0.59
CA MET A 511 20.45 24.59 -0.19
C MET A 511 20.09 23.58 -1.30
N LEU A 512 18.92 23.74 -1.93
CA LEU A 512 18.50 22.92 -3.06
C LEU A 512 19.50 23.01 -4.23
N ALA A 513 19.92 24.22 -4.58
CA ALA A 513 20.87 24.45 -5.68
C ALA A 513 22.24 23.85 -5.41
N MET A 514 22.74 23.90 -4.16
CA MET A 514 24.00 23.25 -3.76
C MET A 514 23.93 21.74 -3.98
N ALA A 515 22.88 21.09 -3.48
CA ALA A 515 22.70 19.63 -3.61
C ALA A 515 22.55 19.19 -5.08
N ILE A 516 21.73 19.90 -5.86
CA ILE A 516 21.52 19.60 -7.30
C ILE A 516 22.84 19.77 -8.07
N ARG A 517 23.57 20.87 -7.84
CA ARG A 517 24.84 21.14 -8.52
C ARG A 517 25.88 20.07 -8.23
N ALA A 518 26.01 19.65 -6.97
CA ALA A 518 26.92 18.58 -6.60
C ALA A 518 26.58 17.27 -7.32
N CYS A 519 25.31 16.85 -7.30
CA CYS A 519 24.88 15.64 -8.01
C CYS A 519 25.15 15.71 -9.52
N ARG A 520 24.82 16.82 -10.16
CA ARG A 520 25.04 17.04 -11.60
C ARG A 520 26.53 17.04 -11.95
N LYS A 521 27.38 17.68 -11.15
CA LYS A 521 28.84 17.70 -11.33
C LYS A 521 29.43 16.29 -11.34
N HIS A 522 28.90 15.40 -10.50
CA HIS A 522 29.36 14.01 -10.38
C HIS A 522 28.56 13.01 -11.22
N GLY A 523 27.59 13.46 -12.03
CA GLY A 523 26.73 12.59 -12.84
C GLY A 523 25.90 11.59 -12.02
N LYS A 524 25.52 11.97 -10.79
CA LYS A 524 24.74 11.15 -9.87
C LYS A 524 23.29 11.62 -9.81
N TYR A 525 22.42 10.69 -9.41
CA TYR A 525 20.98 10.93 -9.34
C TYR A 525 20.66 12.08 -8.38
N VAL A 526 19.74 12.96 -8.78
CA VAL A 526 19.10 13.92 -7.87
C VAL A 526 17.61 14.00 -8.14
N GLY A 527 16.82 13.54 -7.17
CA GLY A 527 15.37 13.73 -7.12
C GLY A 527 14.97 14.69 -6.00
N ILE A 528 13.70 15.05 -5.96
CA ILE A 528 13.06 15.73 -4.83
C ILE A 528 11.77 15.01 -4.48
N CYS A 529 11.50 14.85 -3.19
CA CYS A 529 10.26 14.29 -2.67
C CYS A 529 9.58 15.29 -1.73
N GLY A 530 8.28 15.47 -1.91
CA GLY A 530 7.50 16.49 -1.21
C GLY A 530 6.28 16.91 -2.03
N GLN A 531 5.47 17.82 -1.48
CA GLN A 531 4.37 18.43 -2.23
C GLN A 531 4.71 19.82 -2.78
N GLY A 532 5.81 20.46 -2.35
CA GLY A 532 6.25 21.75 -2.87
C GLY A 532 6.17 21.91 -4.39
N PRO A 533 6.71 20.98 -5.20
CA PRO A 533 6.61 21.12 -6.65
C PRO A 533 5.18 21.00 -7.21
N SER A 534 4.27 20.28 -6.54
CA SER A 534 2.85 20.26 -6.95
C SER A 534 2.09 21.49 -6.47
N ASP A 535 2.38 21.97 -5.27
CA ASP A 535 1.69 23.11 -4.64
C ASP A 535 2.16 24.46 -5.23
N HIS A 536 3.41 24.48 -5.72
CA HIS A 536 4.07 25.65 -6.27
C HIS A 536 4.65 25.37 -7.66
N PRO A 537 3.88 25.61 -8.74
CA PRO A 537 4.32 25.36 -10.11
C PRO A 537 5.58 26.14 -10.52
N ASP A 538 5.82 27.31 -9.92
CA ASP A 538 7.05 28.08 -10.11
C ASP A 538 8.28 27.37 -9.51
N LEU A 539 8.13 26.70 -8.36
CA LEU A 539 9.19 25.88 -7.78
C LEU A 539 9.50 24.68 -8.68
N ALA A 540 8.48 23.98 -9.19
CA ALA A 540 8.68 22.85 -10.10
C ALA A 540 9.43 23.25 -11.37
N ARG A 541 9.08 24.41 -11.95
CA ARG A 541 9.80 24.97 -13.10
C ARG A 541 11.25 25.29 -12.76
N TRP A 542 11.48 25.98 -11.64
CA TRP A 542 12.83 26.30 -11.19
C TRP A 542 13.68 25.04 -10.97
N LEU A 543 13.11 23.98 -10.38
CA LEU A 543 13.81 22.70 -10.19
C LEU A 543 14.16 22.02 -11.53
N MET A 544 13.26 22.07 -12.51
CA MET A 544 13.52 21.59 -13.86
C MET A 544 14.65 22.40 -14.54
N GLU A 545 14.69 23.71 -14.36
CA GLU A 545 15.76 24.59 -14.85
C GLU A 545 17.10 24.34 -14.16
N GLN A 546 17.11 24.03 -12.85
CA GLN A 546 18.31 23.59 -12.13
C GLN A 546 18.80 22.21 -12.61
N GLY A 547 17.99 21.48 -13.38
CA GLY A 547 18.34 20.19 -13.96
C GLY A 547 18.19 19.04 -12.99
N ILE A 548 17.13 19.03 -12.19
CA ILE A 548 16.77 17.87 -11.36
C ILE A 548 16.37 16.67 -12.24
N ASP A 549 16.67 15.44 -11.81
CA ASP A 549 16.37 14.24 -12.60
C ASP A 549 14.91 13.82 -12.47
N SER A 550 14.32 13.98 -11.27
CA SER A 550 12.93 13.60 -11.04
C SER A 550 12.21 14.40 -9.95
N LEU A 551 10.91 14.58 -10.13
CA LEU A 551 9.98 15.09 -9.13
C LEU A 551 9.09 13.94 -8.63
N SER A 552 9.12 13.64 -7.34
CA SER A 552 8.30 12.59 -6.73
C SER A 552 7.09 13.20 -6.02
N LEU A 553 5.90 12.96 -6.58
CA LEU A 553 4.65 13.65 -6.23
C LEU A 553 3.61 12.68 -5.66
N ASN A 554 2.55 13.22 -5.05
CA ASN A 554 1.43 12.37 -4.65
C ASN A 554 0.65 11.94 -5.90
N PRO A 555 0.04 10.74 -5.92
CA PRO A 555 -0.62 10.22 -7.12
C PRO A 555 -1.76 11.11 -7.68
N ASP A 556 -2.40 11.94 -6.86
CA ASP A 556 -3.41 12.93 -7.28
C ASP A 556 -2.84 14.13 -8.04
N THR A 557 -1.60 14.53 -7.73
CA THR A 557 -1.00 15.73 -8.34
C THR A 557 -0.13 15.43 -9.55
N VAL A 558 0.26 14.15 -9.77
CA VAL A 558 1.13 13.72 -10.89
C VAL A 558 0.71 14.29 -12.24
N VAL A 559 -0.54 14.08 -12.65
CA VAL A 559 -0.97 14.43 -14.01
C VAL A 559 -1.07 15.95 -14.18
N SER A 560 -1.59 16.68 -13.20
CA SER A 560 -1.69 18.15 -13.28
C SER A 560 -0.32 18.82 -13.31
N THR A 561 0.61 18.38 -12.46
CA THR A 561 1.96 18.94 -12.43
C THR A 561 2.72 18.62 -13.72
N TRP A 562 2.56 17.40 -14.27
CA TRP A 562 3.15 17.03 -15.54
C TRP A 562 2.68 17.93 -16.68
N LEU A 563 1.36 18.13 -16.83
CA LEU A 563 0.79 18.99 -17.87
C LEU A 563 1.27 20.45 -17.72
N SER A 564 1.27 20.97 -16.49
CA SER A 564 1.77 22.33 -16.21
C SER A 564 3.23 22.53 -16.61
N LEU A 565 4.10 21.55 -16.35
CA LEU A 565 5.50 21.60 -16.75
C LEU A 565 5.68 21.50 -18.27
N ALA A 566 4.80 20.76 -18.96
CA ALA A 566 4.83 20.64 -20.40
C ALA A 566 4.43 21.93 -21.11
N GLU A 567 3.44 22.65 -20.60
CA GLU A 567 3.01 23.95 -21.11
C GLU A 567 4.10 25.02 -20.92
N ALA A 568 4.82 24.96 -19.80
CA ALA A 568 5.89 25.89 -19.47
C ALA A 568 7.20 25.63 -20.23
N ALA A 569 7.42 24.41 -20.72
CA ALA A 569 8.60 24.10 -21.52
C ALA A 569 8.54 24.88 -22.85
N PRO A 570 9.58 25.62 -23.26
CA PRO A 570 9.58 26.27 -24.55
C PRO A 570 9.35 25.20 -25.62
N GLN A 571 8.26 25.32 -26.38
CA GLN A 571 7.98 24.45 -27.52
C GLN A 571 9.21 24.49 -28.43
N LYS A 572 10.06 23.45 -28.37
CA LYS A 572 11.02 23.21 -29.43
C LYS A 572 10.17 22.96 -30.66
N LYS A 573 10.02 23.99 -31.50
CA LYS A 573 9.45 23.87 -32.85
C LYS A 573 10.09 22.63 -33.44
N SER A 574 9.26 21.64 -33.75
CA SER A 574 9.63 20.49 -34.56
C SER A 574 10.37 21.06 -35.77
N ALA A 575 11.68 20.84 -35.84
CA ALA A 575 12.43 21.08 -37.05
C ALA A 575 11.91 20.04 -38.05
N ALA A 576 11.02 20.48 -38.92
CA ALA A 576 10.71 19.75 -40.14
C ALA A 576 12.03 19.56 -40.90
N ALA A 577 12.36 18.29 -41.16
CA ALA A 577 13.28 17.86 -42.20
C ALA A 577 12.69 16.58 -42.81
#